data_AF-A0A3C1YKD3-F1
#
_entry.id   AF-A0A3C1YKD3-F1
#
_cell.length_a   1.000
_cell.length_b   1.000
_cell.length_c   1.000
_cell.angle_alpha   90.00
_cell.angle_beta   90.00
_cell.angle_gamma   90.00
#
_symmetry.space_group_name_H-M   'P 1'
#
loop_
_entity.id
_entity.type
_entity.pdbx_description
1 polymer ?
#
loop_
_entity_poly.entity_id
_entity_poly.type
_entity_poly.pdbx_seq_one_letter_code
_entity_poly.pdbx_strand_id
1 'polypeptide(L)' 'VKILTEIEEEYLRAVMEGLSAVKIKEIVQKSRKMESVLVDSINEKMYDVIGDSVLEEGAEGYSFVEDYREEVEELF' A
#
# COMPACT_ATOMS: atom_id res chain seq x y z
N VAL A 1 -12.63 9.44 9.29
CA VAL A 1 -12.35 9.91 7.92
C VAL A 1 -11.62 8.77 7.23
N LYS A 2 -12.06 8.37 6.03
CA LYS A 2 -11.35 7.32 5.29
C LYS A 2 -10.06 7.94 4.73
N ILE A 3 -8.90 7.49 5.22
CA ILE A 3 -7.60 8.09 4.93
C ILE A 3 -7.15 7.70 3.52
N LEU A 4 -7.27 6.41 3.21
CA LEU A 4 -7.00 5.88 1.88
C LEU A 4 -8.24 5.92 0.99
N THR A 5 -8.02 6.12 -0.31
CA THR A 5 -9.01 5.80 -1.35
C THR A 5 -9.21 4.30 -1.43
N GLU A 6 -10.30 3.85 -2.06
CA GLU A 6 -10.59 2.42 -2.21
C GLU A 6 -9.46 1.66 -2.94
N ILE A 7 -8.85 2.27 -3.96
CA ILE A 7 -7.78 1.61 -4.73
C ILE A 7 -6.46 1.56 -3.97
N GLU A 8 -6.17 2.55 -3.13
CA GLU A 8 -5.00 2.56 -2.26
C GLU A 8 -5.13 1.53 -1.14
N GLU A 9 -6.32 1.40 -0.56
CA GLU A 9 -6.63 0.34 0.41
C GLU A 9 -6.54 -1.06 -0.23
N GLU A 10 -7.13 -1.26 -1.42
CA GLU A 10 -7.06 -2.53 -2.16
C GLU A 10 -5.59 -2.91 -2.44
N TYR A 11 -4.77 -1.93 -2.84
CA TYR A 11 -3.34 -2.16 -3.07
C TYR A 11 -2.60 -2.50 -1.78
N LEU A 12 -2.76 -1.72 -0.71
CA LEU A 12 -2.06 -1.95 0.56
C LEU A 12 -2.40 -3.33 1.14
N ARG A 13 -3.68 -3.72 1.16
CA ARG A 13 -4.09 -5.06 1.58
C ARG A 13 -3.49 -6.15 0.71
N ALA A 14 -3.47 -5.95 -0.61
CA ALA A 14 -2.92 -6.93 -1.53
C ALA A 14 -1.42 -7.17 -1.30
N VAL A 15 -0.66 -6.14 -0.96
CA VAL A 15 0.76 -6.26 -0.59
C VAL A 15 0.90 -6.94 0.78
N MET A 16 0.13 -6.53 1.78
CA MET A 16 0.15 -7.11 3.14
C MET A 16 -0.22 -8.60 3.17
N GLU A 17 -1.12 -9.04 2.29
CA GLU A 17 -1.56 -10.43 2.15
C GLU A 17 -0.64 -11.27 1.24
N GLY A 18 0.38 -10.65 0.62
CA GLY A 18 1.30 -11.34 -0.29
C GLY A 18 0.61 -11.85 -1.55
N LEU A 19 -0.33 -11.08 -2.12
CA LEU A 19 -1.00 -11.47 -3.36
C LEU A 19 -0.02 -11.54 -4.54
N SER A 20 -0.37 -12.35 -5.54
CA SER A 20 0.50 -12.54 -6.71
C SER A 20 0.72 -11.24 -7.49
N ALA A 21 1.89 -11.11 -8.12
CA ALA A 21 2.24 -9.97 -8.96
C ALA A 21 1.21 -9.67 -10.07
N VAL A 22 0.49 -10.70 -10.55
CA VAL A 22 -0.60 -10.53 -11.52
C VAL A 22 -1.74 -9.72 -10.92
N LYS A 23 -2.18 -10.03 -9.69
CA LYS A 23 -3.23 -9.29 -8.98
C LYS A 23 -2.78 -7.86 -8.65
N ILE A 24 -1.55 -7.69 -8.16
CA ILE A 24 -0.98 -6.36 -7.89
C ILE A 24 -1.02 -5.50 -9.16
N LYS A 25 -0.58 -6.06 -10.29
CA LYS A 25 -0.60 -5.36 -11.58
C LYS A 25 -2.01 -4.97 -12.04
N GLU A 26 -3.01 -5.81 -11.80
CA GLU A 26 -4.41 -5.47 -12.10
C GLU A 26 -4.88 -4.27 -11.28
N ILE A 27 -4.56 -4.22 -9.98
CA ILE A 27 -4.90 -3.11 -9.09
C ILE A 27 -4.20 -1.81 -9.56
N VAL A 28 -2.91 -1.88 -9.88
CA VAL A 28 -2.16 -0.74 -10.43
C VAL A 28 -2.80 -0.24 -11.72
N GLN A 29 -3.19 -1.13 -12.63
CA GLN A 29 -3.89 -0.74 -13.87
C GLN A 29 -5.23 -0.05 -13.61
N LYS A 30 -6.03 -0.53 -12.65
CA LYS A 30 -7.28 0.11 -12.24
C LYS A 30 -7.04 1.53 -11.70
N SER A 31 -5.92 1.76 -11.01
CA SER A 31 -5.57 3.07 -10.45
C SER A 31 -5.29 4.13 -11.52
N ARG A 32 -4.96 3.72 -12.76
CA ARG A 32 -4.50 4.58 -13.87
C ARG A 32 -3.28 5.44 -13.53
N LYS A 33 -2.52 5.06 -12.50
CA LYS A 33 -1.27 5.68 -12.07
C LYS A 33 -0.10 4.72 -12.33
N MET A 34 1.12 5.25 -12.26
CA MET A 34 2.30 4.40 -12.06
C MET A 34 2.25 3.80 -10.66
N GLU A 35 2.76 2.58 -10.50
CA GLU A 35 2.79 1.91 -9.19
C GLU A 35 3.52 2.73 -8.13
N SER A 36 4.68 3.31 -8.48
CA SER A 36 5.42 4.20 -7.57
C SER A 36 4.60 5.40 -7.11
N VAL A 37 3.80 6.02 -8.00
CA VAL A 37 2.92 7.15 -7.64
C VAL A 37 1.77 6.69 -6.73
N LEU A 38 1.29 5.45 -6.88
CA LEU A 38 0.30 4.88 -5.98
C LEU A 38 0.91 4.63 -4.60
N VAL A 39 2.12 4.08 -4.55
CA VAL A 39 2.86 3.82 -3.30
C VAL A 39 3.23 5.12 -2.58
N ASP A 40 3.75 6.11 -3.29
CA ASP A 40 4.06 7.44 -2.73
C ASP A 40 2.82 8.05 -2.08
N SER A 41 1.67 8.00 -2.78
CA SER A 41 0.39 8.51 -2.27
C SER A 41 -0.11 7.76 -1.03
N ILE A 42 0.22 6.47 -0.88
CA ILE A 42 -0.09 5.68 0.33
C ILE A 42 0.84 6.09 1.47
N ASN A 43 2.15 6.07 1.24
CA ASN A 43 3.14 6.40 2.26
C ASN A 43 2.97 7.84 2.76
N GLU A 44 2.73 8.83 1.90
CA GLU A 44 2.43 10.21 2.29
C GLU A 44 1.27 10.30 3.29
N LYS A 45 0.20 9.53 3.05
CA LYS A 45 -0.95 9.47 3.96
C LYS A 45 -0.65 8.73 5.25
N MET A 46 0.23 7.73 5.21
CA MET A 46 0.63 6.96 6.39
C MET A 46 1.60 7.73 7.26
N TYR A 47 2.41 8.64 6.71
CA TYR A 47 3.20 9.59 7.50
C TYR A 47 2.32 10.44 8.43
N ASP A 48 1.14 10.87 7.99
CA ASP A 48 0.22 11.64 8.83
C ASP A 48 -0.42 10.82 9.97
N VAL A 49 -0.40 9.49 9.87
CA VAL A 49 -1.12 8.56 10.76
C VAL A 49 -0.18 7.79 11.68
N ILE A 50 0.82 7.15 11.09
CA ILE A 50 1.77 6.23 11.72
C ILE A 50 3.13 6.93 11.90
N GLY A 51 3.43 7.95 11.09
CA GLY A 51 4.67 8.70 11.18
C GLY A 51 5.82 8.12 10.36
N ASP A 52 5.57 7.10 9.53
CA ASP A 52 6.58 6.49 8.66
C ASP A 52 5.97 5.91 7.36
N SER A 53 6.82 5.45 6.45
CA SER A 53 6.47 4.65 5.28
C SER A 53 6.07 3.23 5.70
N VAL A 54 4.95 2.74 5.17
CA VAL A 54 4.49 1.35 5.42
C VAL A 54 4.74 0.41 4.24
N LEU A 55 5.15 0.98 3.09
CA LEU A 55 5.55 0.26 1.90
C LEU A 55 6.96 0.67 1.49
N GLU A 56 7.80 -0.30 1.13
CA GLU A 56 9.17 -0.08 0.67
C GLU A 56 9.49 -0.88 -0.59
N GLU A 57 10.47 -0.43 -1.38
CA GLU A 57 10.92 -1.16 -2.57
C GLU A 57 11.84 -2.32 -2.15
N GLY A 58 11.43 -3.55 -2.44
CA GLY A 58 12.17 -4.78 -2.20
C GLY A 58 12.65 -5.45 -3.49
N ALA A 59 13.23 -6.64 -3.36
CA ALA A 59 13.82 -7.38 -4.49
C ALA A 59 12.79 -7.86 -5.53
N GLU A 60 11.53 -8.06 -5.12
CA GLU A 60 10.45 -8.57 -5.97
C GLU A 60 9.37 -7.50 -6.28
N GLY A 61 9.67 -6.23 -5.98
CA GLY A 61 8.72 -5.12 -6.03
C GLY A 61 8.46 -4.55 -4.64
N TYR A 62 7.36 -3.80 -4.49
CA TYR A 62 7.01 -3.20 -3.20
C TYR A 62 6.58 -4.25 -2.17
N SER A 63 7.08 -4.11 -0.94
CA SER A 63 6.75 -4.95 0.22
C SER A 63 6.23 -4.11 1.37
N PHE A 64 5.44 -4.75 2.24
CA PHE A 64 4.94 -4.14 3.46
C PHE A 64 6.02 -4.14 4.54
N VAL A 65 6.12 -3.05 5.31
CA VAL A 65 6.98 -2.95 6.48
C VAL A 65 6.25 -3.57 7.68
N GLU A 66 6.60 -4.82 8.01
CA GLU A 66 5.89 -5.64 8.99
C GLU A 66 5.79 -5.03 10.41
N ASP A 67 6.70 -4.13 10.76
CA ASP A 67 6.71 -3.43 12.06
C ASP A 67 5.45 -2.59 12.28
N TYR A 68 4.73 -2.19 11.21
CA TYR A 68 3.50 -1.40 11.28
C TYR A 68 2.23 -2.22 11.04
N ARG A 69 2.30 -3.55 11.06
CA ARG A 69 1.16 -4.42 10.72
C ARG A 69 -0.04 -4.15 11.62
N GLU A 70 0.18 -4.12 12.92
CA GLU A 70 -0.90 -3.95 13.90
C GLU A 70 -1.60 -2.60 13.69
N GLU A 71 -0.83 -1.52 13.57
CA GLU A 71 -1.35 -0.17 13.36
C GLU A 71 -2.12 -0.05 12.04
N VAL A 72 -1.64 -0.66 10.96
CA VAL A 72 -2.31 -0.62 9.65
C VAL A 72 -3.58 -1.48 9.64
N GLU A 73 -3.57 -2.63 10.32
CA GLU A 73 -4.75 -3.49 10.45
C GLU A 73 -5.89 -2.80 11.24
N GLU A 74 -5.57 -1.91 12.18
CA GLU A 74 -6.56 -1.09 12.89
C GLU A 74 -7.21 0.02 12.03
N LEU A 75 -6.65 0.33 10.85
CA LEU A 75 -7.20 1.34 9.92
C LEU A 75 -8.28 0.79 8.98
N PHE A 76 -8.51 -0.52 9.02
CA PHE A 76 -9.37 -1.31 8.13
C PHE A 76 -10.72 -1.67 8.76
#